data_AF-A0A351SVK4-F1
#
_entry.id   AF-A0A351SVK4-F1
#
_cell.length_a   1.000
_cell.length_b   1.000
_cell.length_c   1.000
_cell.angle_alpha   90.00
_cell.angle_beta   90.00
_cell.angle_gamma   90.00
#
_symmetry.space_group_name_H-M   'P 1'
#
loop_
_entity.id
_entity.type
_entity.pdbx_description
1 polymer ?
#
loop_
_entity_poly.entity_id
_entity_poly.type
_entity_poly.pdbx_seq_one_letter_code
_entity_poly.pdbx_strand_id
1 'polypeptide(L)'
;MTAFLPTISAAELKKRLQHITGERNPFSSPRHLAQVENYIEREFASYRLSVESDTFTHLGRSYRNIIGRAGPERSGPLIILGAHFDSVEGTPGADDNASGVAVLLEAARILSGLRLRSPVLFCAFNLEELNMIGSAHFAKKLKTAGAKVRAMVSLEMVGFTDSKPGSQKYPMGLRWFYPDHGSFIGVIGNWRSTALLRQFSHSMRQVRGLPVETLTVLGNGFLIPQVRLSDHSPFWDLGYPALMITDTSFFRNPHYHGASDTADTLDLDFMAKVCQGVIYAVSYIAGL
;
A
#
# COMPACT_ATOMS: atom_id res chain seq x y z
N MET A 1 -6.04 10.28 26.13
CA MET A 1 -6.87 9.07 26.10
C MET A 1 -6.49 8.33 24.84
N THR A 2 -5.79 7.20 24.95
CA THR A 2 -5.49 6.32 23.80
C THR A 2 -6.82 5.78 23.28
N ALA A 3 -7.21 6.16 22.06
CA ALA A 3 -8.42 5.60 21.45
C ALA A 3 -8.23 4.08 21.35
N PHE A 4 -9.21 3.31 21.83
CA PHE A 4 -9.20 1.86 21.65
C PHE A 4 -9.44 1.56 20.17
N LEU A 5 -8.40 1.11 19.47
CA LEU A 5 -8.51 0.66 18.10
C LEU A 5 -8.92 -0.81 18.09
N PRO A 6 -9.94 -1.19 17.31
CA PRO A 6 -10.39 -2.57 17.26
C PRO A 6 -9.31 -3.48 16.67
N THR A 7 -9.31 -4.74 17.09
CA THR A 7 -8.50 -5.79 16.46
C THR A 7 -8.99 -6.06 15.04
N ILE A 8 -8.05 -6.15 14.10
CA ILE A 8 -8.38 -6.44 12.70
C ILE A 8 -8.72 -7.93 12.53
N SER A 9 -9.82 -8.19 11.82
CA SER A 9 -10.33 -9.54 11.54
C SER A 9 -9.80 -10.06 10.20
N ALA A 10 -9.09 -11.20 10.24
CA ALA A 10 -8.68 -11.93 9.05
C ALA A 10 -9.88 -12.29 8.14
N ALA A 11 -11.04 -12.59 8.74
CA ALA A 11 -12.26 -12.90 7.99
C ALA A 11 -12.81 -11.69 7.23
N GLU A 12 -12.65 -10.47 7.77
CA GLU A 12 -13.10 -9.27 7.09
C GLU A 12 -12.18 -8.94 5.90
N LEU A 13 -10.87 -9.08 6.09
CA LEU A 13 -9.90 -8.98 4.99
C LEU A 13 -10.16 -10.02 3.89
N LYS A 14 -10.51 -11.26 4.26
CA LYS A 14 -10.90 -12.31 3.31
C LYS A 14 -12.10 -11.92 2.44
N LYS A 15 -13.14 -11.33 3.04
CA LYS A 15 -14.31 -10.86 2.26
C LYS A 15 -13.92 -9.77 1.27
N ARG A 16 -13.04 -8.84 1.69
CA ARG A 16 -12.54 -7.79 0.79
C ARG A 16 -11.78 -8.38 -0.39
N LEU A 17 -10.88 -9.34 -0.12
CA LEU A 17 -10.16 -10.05 -1.18
C LEU A 17 -11.12 -10.71 -2.18
N GLN A 18 -12.21 -11.33 -1.73
CA GLN A 18 -13.20 -11.95 -2.63
C GLN A 18 -13.86 -10.94 -3.59
N HIS A 19 -13.91 -9.65 -3.25
CA HIS A 19 -14.45 -8.60 -4.13
C HIS A 19 -13.40 -8.01 -5.08
N ILE A 20 -12.11 -8.23 -4.84
CA ILE A 20 -11.01 -7.58 -5.56
C ILE A 20 -10.26 -8.59 -6.44
N THR A 21 -9.97 -9.78 -5.92
CA THR A 21 -9.18 -10.81 -6.60
C THR A 21 -9.83 -11.26 -7.91
N GLY A 22 -8.99 -11.46 -8.91
CA GLY A 22 -9.34 -11.72 -10.31
C GLY A 22 -8.61 -10.73 -11.22
N GLU A 23 -8.49 -11.04 -12.49
CA GLU A 23 -7.70 -10.20 -13.41
C GLU A 23 -8.28 -8.79 -13.53
N ARG A 24 -7.44 -7.78 -13.27
CA ARG A 24 -7.75 -6.34 -13.28
C ARG A 24 -6.85 -5.61 -14.28
N ASN A 25 -6.40 -6.29 -15.32
CA ASN A 25 -5.62 -5.66 -16.37
C ASN A 25 -6.50 -4.70 -17.20
N PRO A 26 -6.02 -3.48 -17.53
CA PRO A 26 -6.78 -2.47 -18.26
C PRO A 26 -7.10 -2.81 -19.73
N PHE A 27 -6.44 -3.81 -20.31
CA PHE A 27 -6.60 -4.19 -21.72
C PHE A 27 -7.36 -5.50 -21.87
N SER A 28 -6.95 -6.54 -21.15
CA SER A 28 -7.55 -7.88 -21.22
C SER A 28 -8.77 -8.04 -20.31
N SER A 29 -8.85 -7.33 -19.18
CA SER A 29 -9.97 -7.39 -18.23
C SER A 29 -10.54 -6.03 -17.78
N PRO A 30 -10.82 -5.09 -18.71
CA PRO A 30 -11.26 -3.73 -18.36
C PRO A 30 -12.61 -3.69 -17.61
N ARG A 31 -13.48 -4.70 -17.84
CA ARG A 31 -14.78 -4.79 -17.15
C ARG A 31 -14.60 -5.11 -15.67
N HIS A 32 -13.70 -6.03 -15.32
CA HIS A 32 -13.47 -6.37 -13.93
C HIS A 32 -12.68 -5.28 -13.21
N LEU A 33 -11.70 -4.66 -13.89
CA LEU A 33 -11.02 -3.45 -13.39
C LEU A 33 -12.05 -2.38 -12.98
N ALA A 34 -13.00 -2.04 -13.87
CA ALA A 34 -14.05 -1.06 -13.57
C ALA A 34 -15.01 -1.51 -12.43
N GLN A 35 -15.26 -2.81 -12.27
CA GLN A 35 -16.05 -3.33 -11.15
C GLN A 35 -15.33 -3.10 -9.81
N VAL A 36 -14.02 -3.33 -9.76
CA VAL A 36 -13.18 -3.10 -8.59
C VAL A 36 -13.07 -1.61 -8.27
N GLU A 37 -12.90 -0.75 -9.29
CA GLU A 37 -12.96 0.72 -9.11
C GLU A 37 -14.26 1.16 -8.41
N ASN A 38 -15.40 0.70 -8.93
CA ASN A 38 -16.72 1.04 -8.39
C ASN A 38 -16.95 0.43 -7.00
N TYR A 39 -16.34 -0.72 -6.69
CA TYR A 39 -16.37 -1.29 -5.35
C TYR A 39 -15.59 -0.41 -4.37
N ILE A 40 -14.36 0.00 -4.70
CA ILE A 40 -13.54 0.88 -3.85
C ILE A 40 -14.23 2.22 -3.61
N GLU A 41 -14.77 2.85 -4.66
CA GLU A 41 -15.49 4.11 -4.57
C GLU A 41 -16.70 4.01 -3.63
N ARG A 42 -17.48 2.93 -3.73
CA ARG A 42 -18.63 2.67 -2.84
C ARG A 42 -18.21 2.43 -1.40
N GLU A 43 -17.16 1.65 -1.16
CA GLU A 43 -16.64 1.42 0.19
C GLU A 43 -16.19 2.74 0.83
N PHE A 44 -15.38 3.55 0.13
CA PHE A 44 -14.97 4.86 0.62
C PHE A 44 -16.16 5.79 0.92
N ALA A 45 -17.16 5.83 0.03
CA ALA A 45 -18.38 6.62 0.26
C ALA A 45 -19.16 6.12 1.49
N SER A 46 -19.24 4.79 1.69
CA SER A 46 -19.92 4.20 2.85
C SER A 46 -19.25 4.56 4.18
N TYR A 47 -17.94 4.85 4.16
CA TYR A 47 -17.17 5.32 5.32
C TYR A 47 -17.28 6.84 5.53
N ARG A 48 -18.16 7.51 4.77
CA ARG A 48 -18.39 8.97 4.82
C ARG A 48 -17.13 9.77 4.48
N LEU A 49 -16.23 9.20 3.67
CA LEU A 49 -15.10 9.94 3.11
C LEU A 49 -15.60 10.89 2.03
N SER A 50 -14.91 12.02 1.88
CA SER A 50 -15.03 12.80 0.64
C SER A 50 -14.28 12.05 -0.46
N VAL A 51 -15.01 11.57 -1.48
CA VAL A 51 -14.44 10.77 -2.56
C VAL A 51 -14.20 11.62 -3.80
N GLU A 52 -13.01 11.50 -4.38
CA GLU A 52 -12.60 12.16 -5.62
C GLU A 52 -12.18 11.11 -6.65
N SER A 53 -12.64 11.27 -7.88
CA SER A 53 -12.11 10.58 -9.05
C SER A 53 -11.00 11.43 -9.68
N ASP A 54 -9.74 11.01 -9.50
CA ASP A 54 -8.58 11.69 -10.06
C ASP A 54 -8.29 11.13 -11.46
N THR A 55 -8.92 11.75 -12.46
CA THR A 55 -8.94 11.27 -13.85
C THR A 55 -7.68 11.66 -14.63
N PHE A 56 -7.17 10.73 -15.44
CA PHE A 56 -6.03 10.95 -16.33
C PHE A 56 -6.13 10.15 -17.63
N THR A 57 -5.39 10.56 -18.66
CA THR A 57 -5.38 9.90 -19.97
C THR A 57 -4.10 9.10 -20.17
N HIS A 58 -4.23 7.85 -20.61
CA HIS A 58 -3.12 7.02 -21.05
C HIS A 58 -3.49 6.26 -22.34
N LEU A 59 -2.62 6.32 -23.36
CA LEU A 59 -2.86 5.71 -24.68
C LEU A 59 -4.24 6.03 -25.28
N GLY A 60 -4.68 7.28 -25.15
CA GLY A 60 -5.97 7.75 -25.67
C GLY A 60 -7.21 7.27 -24.90
N ARG A 61 -7.04 6.56 -23.78
CA ARG A 61 -8.13 6.13 -22.89
C ARG A 61 -8.10 6.89 -21.57
N SER A 62 -9.29 7.11 -20.99
CA SER A 62 -9.46 7.77 -19.70
C SER A 62 -9.45 6.72 -18.59
N TYR A 63 -8.63 6.95 -17.56
CA TYR A 63 -8.54 6.15 -16.34
C TYR A 63 -8.68 7.08 -15.13
N ARG A 64 -8.84 6.50 -13.93
CA ARG A 64 -8.94 7.28 -12.70
C ARG A 64 -8.28 6.56 -11.53
N ASN A 65 -7.65 7.34 -10.65
CA ASN A 65 -7.41 6.91 -9.28
C ASN A 65 -8.66 7.20 -8.45
N ILE A 66 -8.92 6.41 -7.42
CA ILE A 66 -10.02 6.65 -6.47
C ILE A 66 -9.45 7.13 -5.15
N ILE A 67 -9.78 8.36 -4.76
CA ILE A 67 -9.19 9.04 -3.60
C ILE A 67 -10.27 9.28 -2.55
N GLY A 68 -10.14 8.68 -1.37
CA GLY A 68 -10.98 8.94 -0.21
C GLY A 68 -10.28 9.85 0.79
N ARG A 69 -10.94 10.92 1.24
CA ARG A 69 -10.37 11.87 2.21
C ARG A 69 -11.06 11.82 3.57
N ALA A 70 -10.25 11.69 4.63
CA ALA A 70 -10.65 11.82 6.03
C ALA A 70 -9.93 13.00 6.73
N GLY A 71 -10.51 13.48 7.83
CA GLY A 71 -9.93 14.53 8.66
C GLY A 71 -10.22 15.96 8.15
N PRO A 72 -9.52 16.98 8.69
CA PRO A 72 -9.85 18.37 8.43
C PRO A 72 -9.58 18.81 6.97
N GLU A 73 -10.46 19.63 6.41
CA GLU A 73 -10.36 20.09 5.02
C GLU A 73 -9.18 21.03 4.73
N ARG A 74 -8.65 21.76 5.74
CA ARG A 74 -7.75 22.90 5.47
C ARG A 74 -6.59 23.14 6.45
N SER A 75 -6.15 22.14 7.21
CA SER A 75 -4.98 22.37 8.09
C SER A 75 -4.02 21.19 8.14
N GLY A 76 -2.79 21.43 7.66
CA GLY A 76 -1.66 20.56 7.89
C GLY A 76 -1.16 19.80 6.65
N PRO A 77 0.05 19.24 6.73
CA PRO A 77 0.60 18.41 5.66
C PRO A 77 -0.18 17.10 5.54
N LEU A 78 -0.37 16.64 4.30
CA LEU A 78 -1.11 15.44 3.94
C LEU A 78 -0.39 14.18 4.42
N ILE A 79 -1.18 13.20 4.83
CA ILE A 79 -0.76 11.80 4.98
C ILE A 79 -1.47 11.01 3.90
N ILE A 80 -0.73 10.23 3.13
CA ILE A 80 -1.24 9.44 2.02
C ILE A 80 -0.97 7.97 2.34
N LEU A 81 -2.02 7.16 2.34
CA LEU A 81 -1.93 5.70 2.34
C LEU A 81 -2.47 5.23 1.00
N GLY A 82 -1.70 4.48 0.23
CA GLY A 82 -2.11 4.03 -1.09
C GLY A 82 -1.77 2.58 -1.38
N ALA A 83 -2.46 2.03 -2.37
CA ALA A 83 -2.24 0.71 -2.97
C ALA A 83 -2.75 0.77 -4.42
N HIS A 84 -2.12 0.05 -5.34
CA HIS A 84 -2.69 -0.08 -6.68
C HIS A 84 -3.72 -1.20 -6.74
N PHE A 85 -4.67 -1.07 -7.66
CA PHE A 85 -5.74 -2.05 -7.82
C PHE A 85 -5.77 -2.70 -9.20
N ASP A 86 -4.94 -2.30 -10.16
CA ASP A 86 -4.77 -3.06 -11.40
C ASP A 86 -3.99 -4.36 -11.15
N SER A 87 -3.81 -5.15 -12.21
CA SER A 87 -2.99 -6.37 -12.17
C SER A 87 -2.33 -6.60 -13.53
N VAL A 88 -1.24 -7.38 -13.53
CA VAL A 88 -0.72 -8.00 -14.75
C VAL A 88 -1.79 -8.83 -15.48
N GLU A 89 -1.66 -8.90 -16.80
CA GLU A 89 -2.49 -9.75 -17.66
C GLU A 89 -2.40 -11.23 -17.24
N GLY A 90 -3.56 -11.90 -17.19
CA GLY A 90 -3.67 -13.32 -16.84
C GLY A 90 -3.44 -13.67 -15.37
N THR A 91 -3.32 -12.70 -14.46
CA THR A 91 -3.13 -12.95 -13.03
C THR A 91 -4.40 -12.62 -12.22
N PRO A 92 -4.76 -13.41 -11.19
CA PRO A 92 -5.80 -12.99 -10.25
C PRO A 92 -5.32 -11.86 -9.33
N GLY A 93 -4.02 -11.73 -9.11
CA GLY A 93 -3.40 -10.63 -8.38
C GLY A 93 -3.87 -10.53 -6.93
N ALA A 94 -3.87 -11.65 -6.21
CA ALA A 94 -4.35 -11.71 -4.84
C ALA A 94 -3.37 -11.06 -3.87
N ASP A 95 -2.10 -11.45 -3.90
CA ASP A 95 -1.05 -10.74 -3.18
C ASP A 95 -0.75 -9.42 -3.89
N ASP A 96 -0.73 -9.42 -5.22
CA ASP A 96 -0.32 -8.32 -6.09
C ASP A 96 -1.50 -7.73 -6.92
N ASN A 97 -2.21 -6.71 -6.44
CA ASN A 97 -2.08 -6.10 -5.12
C ASN A 97 -3.43 -5.99 -4.40
N ALA A 98 -4.29 -7.01 -4.56
CA ALA A 98 -5.56 -7.07 -3.84
C ALA A 98 -5.36 -7.09 -2.31
N SER A 99 -4.24 -7.64 -1.82
CA SER A 99 -3.82 -7.61 -0.42
C SER A 99 -3.65 -6.16 0.10
N GLY A 100 -2.93 -5.32 -0.64
CA GLY A 100 -2.74 -3.91 -0.32
C GLY A 100 -4.04 -3.12 -0.35
N VAL A 101 -4.89 -3.36 -1.35
CA VAL A 101 -6.23 -2.73 -1.45
C VAL A 101 -7.13 -3.16 -0.28
N ALA A 102 -7.11 -4.42 0.13
CA ALA A 102 -7.88 -4.90 1.27
C ALA A 102 -7.46 -4.21 2.57
N VAL A 103 -6.14 -4.05 2.80
CA VAL A 103 -5.58 -3.30 3.93
C VAL A 103 -5.94 -1.82 3.86
N LEU A 104 -5.88 -1.21 2.67
CA LEU A 104 -6.26 0.19 2.43
C LEU A 104 -7.72 0.45 2.82
N LEU A 105 -8.64 -0.39 2.36
CA LEU A 105 -10.08 -0.27 2.66
C LEU A 105 -10.37 -0.42 4.15
N GLU A 106 -9.73 -1.38 4.81
CA GLU A 106 -9.93 -1.60 6.25
C GLU A 106 -9.33 -0.46 7.09
N ALA A 107 -8.15 0.04 6.71
CA ALA A 107 -7.58 1.22 7.33
C ALA A 107 -8.48 2.45 7.14
N ALA A 108 -9.03 2.66 5.94
CA ALA A 108 -9.96 3.75 5.65
C ALA A 108 -11.24 3.66 6.51
N ARG A 109 -11.81 2.45 6.65
CA ARG A 109 -12.99 2.19 7.50
C ARG A 109 -12.75 2.57 8.96
N ILE A 110 -11.59 2.21 9.52
CA ILE A 110 -11.27 2.50 10.93
C ILE A 110 -10.91 3.97 11.13
N LEU A 111 -10.00 4.50 10.32
CA LEU A 111 -9.43 5.83 10.51
C LEU A 111 -10.43 6.96 10.21
N SER A 112 -11.40 6.73 9.33
CA SER A 112 -12.50 7.68 9.07
C SER A 112 -13.38 7.95 10.30
N GLY A 113 -13.48 6.99 11.22
CA GLY A 113 -14.21 7.13 12.48
C GLY A 113 -13.43 7.89 13.56
N LEU A 114 -12.19 8.29 13.31
CA LEU A 114 -11.31 8.91 14.30
C LEU A 114 -11.18 10.42 14.09
N ARG A 115 -10.95 11.15 15.18
CA ARG A 115 -10.66 12.59 15.13
C ARG A 115 -9.17 12.83 14.91
N LEU A 116 -8.76 12.86 13.65
CA LEU A 116 -7.38 13.09 13.24
C LEU A 116 -7.04 14.59 13.18
N ARG A 117 -5.79 14.96 13.52
CA ARG A 117 -5.31 16.36 13.42
C ARG A 117 -4.80 16.72 12.03
N SER A 118 -4.34 15.73 11.27
CA SER A 118 -3.88 15.92 9.89
C SER A 118 -4.84 15.19 8.92
N PRO A 119 -5.08 15.74 7.72
CA PRO A 119 -5.86 15.06 6.70
C PRO A 119 -5.15 13.78 6.22
N VAL A 120 -5.94 12.72 6.03
CA VAL A 120 -5.49 11.46 5.46
C VAL A 120 -6.18 11.24 4.12
N LEU A 121 -5.40 10.94 3.08
CA LEU A 121 -5.87 10.51 1.77
C LEU A 121 -5.63 9.02 1.64
N PHE A 122 -6.70 8.28 1.35
CA PHE A 122 -6.68 6.88 0.97
C PHE A 122 -6.72 6.81 -0.55
N CYS A 123 -5.64 6.37 -1.18
CA CYS A 123 -5.48 6.43 -2.63
C CYS A 123 -5.43 5.02 -3.23
N ALA A 124 -6.46 4.64 -3.97
CA ALA A 124 -6.40 3.47 -4.83
C ALA A 124 -5.87 3.90 -6.20
N PHE A 125 -4.64 3.49 -6.53
CA PHE A 125 -3.95 3.87 -7.77
C PHE A 125 -4.25 2.90 -8.90
N ASN A 126 -4.36 3.43 -10.12
CA ASN A 126 -4.60 2.66 -11.33
C ASN A 126 -3.35 2.68 -12.22
N LEU A 127 -3.16 1.63 -13.01
CA LEU A 127 -2.06 1.49 -13.97
C LEU A 127 -0.67 1.51 -13.31
N GLU A 128 -0.51 0.88 -12.15
CA GLU A 128 0.81 0.67 -11.54
C GLU A 128 1.66 -0.26 -12.42
N GLU A 129 1.04 -1.33 -12.92
CA GLU A 129 1.68 -2.39 -13.70
C GLU A 129 2.19 -1.89 -15.05
N LEU A 130 1.70 -0.71 -15.46
CA LEU A 130 2.16 0.03 -16.63
C LEU A 130 3.14 1.15 -16.25
N ASN A 131 3.95 0.94 -15.21
CA ASN A 131 4.98 1.86 -14.71
C ASN A 131 4.41 3.05 -13.92
N MET A 132 3.59 2.75 -12.89
CA MET A 132 3.14 3.67 -11.84
C MET A 132 2.43 4.92 -12.38
N ILE A 133 1.64 4.77 -13.44
CA ILE A 133 1.09 5.91 -14.19
C ILE A 133 0.13 6.72 -13.30
N GLY A 134 -0.78 6.04 -12.60
CA GLY A 134 -1.77 6.69 -11.75
C GLY A 134 -1.14 7.44 -10.57
N SER A 135 -0.21 6.81 -9.87
CA SER A 135 0.51 7.46 -8.76
C SER A 135 1.45 8.55 -9.23
N ALA A 136 2.11 8.41 -10.39
CA ALA A 136 2.92 9.47 -10.98
C ALA A 136 2.08 10.69 -11.38
N HIS A 137 0.90 10.47 -11.98
CA HIS A 137 -0.07 11.53 -12.23
C HIS A 137 -0.42 12.28 -10.94
N PHE A 138 -0.83 11.54 -9.90
CA PHE A 138 -1.28 12.12 -8.65
C PHE A 138 -0.16 12.86 -7.91
N ALA A 139 1.04 12.28 -7.85
CA ALA A 139 2.21 12.92 -7.25
C ALA A 139 2.58 14.24 -7.97
N LYS A 140 2.48 14.26 -9.31
CA LYS A 140 2.69 15.49 -10.11
C LYS A 140 1.60 16.53 -9.82
N LYS A 141 0.33 16.13 -9.77
CA LYS A 141 -0.80 17.00 -9.39
C LYS A 141 -0.56 17.66 -8.03
N LEU A 142 -0.18 16.88 -7.02
CA LEU A 142 0.19 17.39 -5.69
C LEU A 142 1.35 18.39 -5.75
N LYS A 143 2.39 18.08 -6.52
CA LYS A 143 3.56 18.95 -6.68
C LYS A 143 3.20 20.28 -7.32
N THR A 144 2.40 20.26 -8.38
CA THR A 144 1.91 21.46 -9.06
C THR A 144 1.02 22.30 -8.14
N ALA A 145 0.20 21.67 -7.30
CA ALA A 145 -0.63 22.35 -6.31
C ALA A 145 0.16 22.89 -5.09
N GLY A 146 1.48 22.64 -5.00
CA GLY A 146 2.30 23.03 -3.85
C GLY A 146 1.92 22.31 -2.56
N ALA A 147 1.31 21.12 -2.67
CA ALA A 147 0.84 20.37 -1.52
C ALA A 147 2.02 19.93 -0.62
N LYS A 148 1.87 20.11 0.69
CA LYS A 148 2.82 19.59 1.67
C LYS A 148 2.43 18.17 2.04
N VAL A 149 3.31 17.20 1.81
CA VAL A 149 3.11 15.79 2.19
C VAL A 149 4.06 15.46 3.34
N ARG A 150 3.51 15.02 4.48
CA ARG A 150 4.29 14.54 5.63
C ARG A 150 4.68 13.08 5.48
N ALA A 151 3.79 12.29 4.90
CA ALA A 151 4.00 10.88 4.67
C ALA A 151 3.21 10.42 3.44
N MET A 152 3.87 9.69 2.54
CA MET A 152 3.21 8.78 1.61
C MET A 152 3.62 7.35 1.96
N VAL A 153 2.67 6.43 1.96
CA VAL A 153 2.89 5.02 2.26
C VAL A 153 2.22 4.19 1.19
N SER A 154 3.02 3.46 0.40
CA SER A 154 2.54 2.47 -0.56
C SER A 154 2.43 1.12 0.12
N LEU A 155 1.27 0.46 0.01
CA LEU A 155 1.06 -0.93 0.38
C LEU A 155 1.28 -1.76 -0.88
N GLU A 156 2.28 -2.64 -0.85
CA GLU A 156 2.78 -3.35 -2.02
C GLU A 156 3.03 -4.81 -1.68
N MET A 157 2.05 -5.67 -1.93
CA MET A 157 2.06 -7.10 -1.53
C MET A 157 2.26 -7.24 -0.02
N VAL A 158 1.19 -7.51 0.72
CA VAL A 158 1.22 -7.51 2.19
C VAL A 158 0.65 -8.79 2.78
N GLY A 159 0.44 -9.81 1.95
CA GLY A 159 -0.29 -11.02 2.31
C GLY A 159 0.54 -12.29 2.32
N PHE A 160 1.73 -12.34 1.71
CA PHE A 160 2.47 -13.60 1.55
C PHE A 160 3.57 -13.80 2.60
N THR A 161 3.61 -15.01 3.18
CA THR A 161 4.68 -15.45 4.07
C THR A 161 5.20 -16.84 3.66
N ASP A 162 6.50 -17.08 3.87
CA ASP A 162 7.08 -18.43 3.81
C ASP A 162 8.09 -18.60 4.95
N SER A 163 7.73 -19.39 5.96
CA SER A 163 8.56 -19.60 7.15
C SER A 163 9.66 -20.65 6.98
N LYS A 164 9.80 -21.26 5.80
CA LYS A 164 10.86 -22.25 5.56
C LYS A 164 12.24 -21.58 5.56
N PRO A 165 13.26 -22.19 6.18
CA PRO A 165 14.63 -21.70 6.06
C PRO A 165 15.05 -21.57 4.60
N GLY A 166 15.66 -20.43 4.24
CA GLY A 166 16.10 -20.13 2.88
C GLY A 166 14.99 -19.72 1.90
N SER A 167 13.76 -19.51 2.35
CA SER A 167 12.66 -19.03 1.50
C SER A 167 12.85 -17.58 1.07
N GLN A 168 13.62 -16.79 1.82
CA GLN A 168 13.85 -15.39 1.52
C GLN A 168 15.16 -15.18 0.76
N LYS A 169 15.05 -14.61 -0.44
CA LYS A 169 16.22 -14.18 -1.23
C LYS A 169 16.46 -12.69 -1.06
N TYR A 170 17.64 -12.25 -1.48
CA TYR A 170 18.05 -10.85 -1.42
C TYR A 170 19.00 -10.48 -2.55
N PRO A 171 19.06 -9.19 -2.94
CA PRO A 171 20.22 -8.62 -3.62
C PRO A 171 21.53 -8.91 -2.85
N MET A 172 22.65 -8.89 -3.57
CA MET A 172 23.97 -9.16 -3.00
C MET A 172 24.24 -8.29 -1.76
N GLY A 173 24.76 -8.88 -0.69
CA GLY A 173 25.15 -8.19 0.54
C GLY A 173 24.02 -8.03 1.57
N LEU A 174 22.76 -7.91 1.16
CA LEU A 174 21.65 -7.72 2.12
C LEU A 174 21.37 -8.98 2.96
N ARG A 175 21.63 -10.17 2.41
CA ARG A 175 21.41 -11.46 3.12
C ARG A 175 22.09 -11.58 4.49
N TRP A 176 23.12 -10.78 4.75
CA TRP A 176 23.89 -10.82 6.01
C TRP A 176 23.21 -10.03 7.15
N PHE A 177 22.19 -9.24 6.84
CA PHE A 177 21.56 -8.31 7.78
C PHE A 177 20.09 -8.63 8.05
N TYR A 178 19.48 -9.52 7.29
CA TYR A 178 18.05 -9.80 7.35
C TYR A 178 17.77 -11.30 7.49
N PRO A 179 16.57 -11.69 7.99
CA PRO A 179 16.19 -13.09 8.17
C PRO A 179 16.29 -13.93 6.89
N ASP A 180 16.62 -15.21 7.01
CA ASP A 180 16.68 -16.16 5.89
C ASP A 180 15.31 -16.76 5.52
N HIS A 181 14.26 -16.40 6.26
CA HIS A 181 12.88 -16.83 6.03
C HIS A 181 11.94 -15.63 5.84
N GLY A 182 10.93 -15.82 4.99
CA GLY A 182 9.98 -14.81 4.57
C GLY A 182 8.79 -14.61 5.49
N SER A 183 9.00 -14.46 6.81
CA SER A 183 7.91 -14.29 7.79
C SER A 183 7.90 -12.90 8.45
N PHE A 184 8.27 -11.87 7.69
CA PHE A 184 8.33 -10.49 8.14
C PHE A 184 7.70 -9.55 7.11
N ILE A 185 7.31 -8.36 7.57
CA ILE A 185 6.94 -7.23 6.71
C ILE A 185 8.11 -6.25 6.60
N GLY A 186 8.44 -5.84 5.39
CA GLY A 186 9.45 -4.84 5.07
C GLY A 186 8.86 -3.43 5.08
N VAL A 187 9.60 -2.48 5.66
CA VAL A 187 9.35 -1.04 5.59
C VAL A 187 10.55 -0.38 4.91
N ILE A 188 10.37 0.00 3.65
CA ILE A 188 11.44 0.48 2.79
C ILE A 188 11.28 1.99 2.60
N GLY A 189 12.37 2.74 2.80
CA GLY A 189 12.40 4.19 2.66
C GLY A 189 13.71 4.66 2.03
N ASN A 190 13.70 5.82 1.38
CA ASN A 190 14.94 6.49 1.02
C ASN A 190 15.50 7.31 2.21
N TRP A 191 16.74 7.80 2.08
CA TRP A 191 17.37 8.64 3.11
C TRP A 191 16.53 9.85 3.57
N ARG A 192 15.79 10.50 2.67
CA ARG A 192 14.86 11.61 3.01
C ARG A 192 13.69 11.15 3.88
N SER A 193 13.34 9.88 3.79
CA SER A 193 12.23 9.25 4.51
C SER A 193 12.68 8.58 5.81
N THR A 194 13.95 8.70 6.22
CA THR A 194 14.49 8.01 7.41
C THR A 194 13.70 8.32 8.69
N ALA A 195 13.32 9.58 8.91
CA ALA A 195 12.53 9.96 10.09
C ALA A 195 11.12 9.33 10.06
N LEU A 196 10.49 9.34 8.88
CA LEU A 196 9.19 8.72 8.64
C LEU A 196 9.28 7.19 8.86
N LEU A 197 10.28 6.54 8.27
CA LEU A 197 10.55 5.10 8.41
C LEU A 197 10.67 4.69 9.89
N ARG A 198 11.45 5.44 10.68
CA ARG A 198 11.61 5.16 12.12
C ARG A 198 10.28 5.26 12.88
N GLN A 199 9.50 6.32 12.65
CA GLN A 199 8.21 6.50 13.33
C GLN A 199 7.18 5.44 12.92
N PHE A 200 7.12 5.14 11.61
CA PHE A 200 6.17 4.18 11.06
C PHE A 200 6.47 2.77 11.55
N SER A 201 7.73 2.33 11.42
CA SER A 201 8.16 1.00 11.88
C SER A 201 8.05 0.83 13.40
N HIS A 202 8.35 1.86 14.20
CA HIS A 202 8.14 1.82 15.65
C HIS A 202 6.68 1.53 16.03
N SER A 203 5.74 2.14 15.31
CA SER A 203 4.30 1.95 15.52
C SER A 203 3.86 0.55 15.09
N MET A 204 4.35 0.05 13.95
CA MET A 204 4.05 -1.32 13.49
C MET A 204 4.56 -2.38 14.47
N ARG A 205 5.75 -2.18 15.06
CA ARG A 205 6.34 -3.10 16.05
C ARG A 205 5.55 -3.21 17.36
N GLN A 206 4.57 -2.34 17.60
CA GLN A 206 3.66 -2.47 18.73
C GLN A 206 2.65 -3.62 18.55
N VAL A 207 2.48 -4.11 17.32
CA VAL A 207 1.61 -5.26 17.05
C VAL A 207 2.33 -6.54 17.45
N ARG A 208 1.79 -7.22 18.46
CA ARG A 208 2.35 -8.47 18.97
C ARG A 208 2.44 -9.52 17.87
N GLY A 209 3.63 -10.09 17.71
CA GLY A 209 3.87 -11.18 16.76
C GLY A 209 3.88 -10.74 15.30
N LEU A 210 4.17 -9.47 15.02
CA LEU A 210 4.48 -8.95 13.69
C LEU A 210 5.99 -8.64 13.59
N PRO A 211 6.79 -9.50 12.94
CA PRO A 211 8.17 -9.18 12.61
C PRO A 211 8.21 -8.08 11.55
N VAL A 212 8.94 -7.00 11.85
CA VAL A 212 9.11 -5.85 10.96
C VAL A 212 10.59 -5.71 10.64
N GLU A 213 10.94 -5.62 9.37
CA GLU A 213 12.29 -5.31 8.92
C GLU A 213 12.30 -3.97 8.18
N THR A 214 13.40 -3.24 8.28
CA THR A 214 13.49 -1.90 7.69
C THR A 214 14.70 -1.78 6.78
N LEU A 215 14.53 -1.19 5.60
CA LEU A 215 15.62 -0.87 4.69
C LEU A 215 15.61 0.62 4.35
N THR A 216 16.71 1.32 4.64
CA THR A 216 16.93 2.67 4.12
C THR A 216 17.85 2.59 2.90
N VAL A 217 17.35 2.97 1.73
CA VAL A 217 18.13 2.93 0.48
C VAL A 217 18.86 4.25 0.22
N LEU A 218 20.03 4.14 -0.42
CA LEU A 218 20.81 5.30 -0.88
C LEU A 218 20.13 5.97 -2.08
N GLY A 219 20.18 7.30 -2.12
CA GLY A 219 19.54 8.09 -3.19
C GLY A 219 18.03 7.85 -3.22
N ASN A 220 17.49 7.46 -4.38
CA ASN A 220 16.10 7.00 -4.52
C ASN A 220 16.05 5.50 -4.90
N GLY A 221 17.02 4.69 -4.48
CA GLY A 221 16.98 3.23 -4.70
C GLY A 221 17.45 2.75 -6.07
N PHE A 222 18.08 3.59 -6.90
CA PHE A 222 18.53 3.21 -8.26
C PHE A 222 19.53 2.05 -8.31
N LEU A 223 20.28 1.80 -7.22
CA LEU A 223 21.21 0.67 -7.13
C LEU A 223 20.52 -0.68 -6.87
N ILE A 224 19.25 -0.66 -6.45
CA ILE A 224 18.43 -1.85 -6.20
C ILE A 224 17.06 -1.59 -6.84
N PRO A 225 16.93 -1.72 -8.18
CA PRO A 225 15.72 -1.31 -8.90
C PRO A 225 14.42 -1.91 -8.34
N GLN A 226 14.48 -3.11 -7.76
CA GLN A 226 13.34 -3.80 -7.16
C GLN A 226 12.69 -3.00 -6.03
N VAL A 227 13.45 -2.16 -5.30
CA VAL A 227 12.89 -1.32 -4.24
C VAL A 227 12.15 -0.08 -4.77
N ARG A 228 12.08 0.09 -6.09
CA ARG A 228 11.37 1.20 -6.76
C ARG A 228 10.11 0.72 -7.50
N LEU A 229 9.83 -0.57 -7.53
CA LEU A 229 8.71 -1.18 -8.26
C LEU A 229 7.43 -1.09 -7.40
N SER A 230 6.93 0.14 -7.19
CA SER A 230 5.62 0.44 -6.61
C SER A 230 5.38 1.96 -6.56
N ASP A 231 4.14 2.36 -6.29
CA ASP A 231 3.61 3.73 -6.28
C ASP A 231 4.34 4.74 -5.37
N HIS A 232 5.22 4.31 -4.48
CA HIS A 232 6.03 5.22 -3.67
C HIS A 232 7.14 5.90 -4.49
N SER A 233 7.60 5.29 -5.60
CA SER A 233 8.78 5.77 -6.32
C SER A 233 8.56 7.11 -7.06
N PRO A 234 7.39 7.40 -7.68
CA PRO A 234 7.12 8.73 -8.22
C PRO A 234 7.12 9.84 -7.16
N PHE A 235 6.76 9.52 -5.92
CA PHE A 235 6.82 10.46 -4.80
C PHE A 235 8.26 10.76 -4.39
N TRP A 236 9.13 9.74 -4.33
CA TRP A 236 10.56 9.95 -4.12
C TRP A 236 11.18 10.85 -5.18
N ASP A 237 10.80 10.67 -6.45
CA ASP A 237 11.35 11.42 -7.57
C ASP A 237 10.92 12.90 -7.55
N LEU A 238 9.77 13.20 -6.94
CA LEU A 238 9.31 14.58 -6.69
C LEU A 238 9.73 15.15 -5.33
N GLY A 239 10.51 14.39 -4.55
CA GLY A 239 11.12 14.80 -3.29
C GLY A 239 10.20 14.69 -2.08
N TYR A 240 9.09 13.95 -2.17
CA TYR A 240 8.22 13.69 -1.02
C TYR A 240 8.78 12.57 -0.13
N PRO A 241 8.57 12.63 1.19
CA PRO A 241 8.86 11.52 2.08
C PRO A 241 7.86 10.38 1.84
N ALA A 242 8.35 9.22 1.42
CA ALA A 242 7.52 8.08 1.06
C ALA A 242 8.13 6.75 1.54
N LEU A 243 7.27 5.80 1.89
CA LEU A 243 7.61 4.44 2.28
C LEU A 243 6.91 3.42 1.39
N MET A 244 7.52 2.27 1.21
CA MET A 244 6.88 1.05 0.73
C MET A 244 6.76 0.05 1.88
N ILE A 245 5.56 -0.48 2.09
CA ILE A 245 5.26 -1.57 3.02
C ILE A 245 5.03 -2.80 2.16
N THR A 246 5.92 -3.78 2.29
CA THR A 246 5.91 -4.94 1.40
C THR A 246 6.34 -6.19 2.14
N ASP A 247 5.74 -7.31 1.80
CA ASP A 247 6.21 -8.63 2.16
C ASP A 247 7.44 -9.02 1.33
N THR A 248 7.96 -8.18 0.43
CA THR A 248 9.13 -8.49 -0.40
C THR A 248 8.92 -9.65 -1.36
N SER A 249 7.68 -9.87 -1.80
CA SER A 249 7.26 -10.96 -2.69
C SER A 249 8.15 -11.18 -3.92
N PHE A 250 8.75 -10.13 -4.49
CA PHE A 250 9.81 -10.21 -5.52
C PHE A 250 10.93 -11.22 -5.24
N PHE A 251 11.20 -11.49 -3.97
CA PHE A 251 12.32 -12.31 -3.52
C PHE A 251 11.92 -13.62 -2.84
N ARG A 252 10.61 -13.88 -2.68
CA ARG A 252 10.14 -15.08 -1.97
C ARG A 252 8.86 -15.72 -2.51
N ASN A 253 7.98 -14.96 -3.13
CA ASN A 253 6.67 -15.46 -3.54
C ASN A 253 6.76 -16.14 -4.92
N PRO A 254 6.57 -17.47 -5.01
CA PRO A 254 6.62 -18.19 -6.28
C PRO A 254 5.40 -17.92 -7.17
N HIS A 255 4.37 -17.25 -6.64
CA HIS A 255 3.12 -16.93 -7.33
C HIS A 255 3.13 -15.55 -8.00
N TYR A 256 4.10 -14.69 -7.66
CA TYR A 256 4.22 -13.33 -8.19
C TYR A 256 4.12 -13.29 -9.72
N HIS A 257 3.25 -12.42 -10.25
CA HIS A 257 2.92 -12.31 -11.68
C HIS A 257 2.46 -13.63 -12.34
N GLY A 258 1.90 -14.56 -11.56
CA GLY A 258 1.44 -15.85 -12.03
C GLY A 258 -0.06 -16.05 -11.84
N ALA A 259 -0.65 -16.93 -12.65
CA ALA A 259 -2.05 -17.34 -12.51
C ALA A 259 -2.37 -18.02 -11.16
N SER A 260 -1.33 -18.42 -10.42
CA SER A 260 -1.43 -19.02 -9.09
C SER A 260 -1.48 -17.99 -7.94
N ASP A 261 -1.33 -16.69 -8.21
CA ASP A 261 -1.50 -15.64 -7.21
C ASP A 261 -2.98 -15.48 -6.82
N THR A 262 -3.42 -16.34 -5.90
CA THR A 262 -4.82 -16.52 -5.50
C THR A 262 -4.97 -16.27 -4.01
N ALA A 263 -6.18 -15.91 -3.54
CA ALA A 263 -6.37 -15.56 -2.14
C ALA A 263 -6.02 -16.68 -1.14
N ASP A 264 -5.98 -17.94 -1.60
CA ASP A 264 -5.62 -19.10 -0.77
C ASP A 264 -4.10 -19.22 -0.52
N THR A 265 -3.26 -18.47 -1.24
CA THR A 265 -1.81 -18.41 -1.00
C THR A 265 -1.43 -17.42 0.10
N LEU A 266 -2.38 -16.61 0.58
CA LEU A 266 -2.14 -15.53 1.54
C LEU A 266 -2.23 -16.01 2.99
N ASP A 267 -1.33 -15.48 3.83
CA ASP A 267 -1.37 -15.58 5.28
C ASP A 267 -2.24 -14.45 5.84
N LEU A 268 -3.54 -14.72 5.99
CA LEU A 268 -4.52 -13.73 6.42
C LEU A 268 -4.31 -13.24 7.87
N ASP A 269 -3.72 -14.06 8.73
CA ASP A 269 -3.41 -13.67 10.11
C ASP A 269 -2.21 -12.71 10.15
N PHE A 270 -1.19 -12.96 9.33
CA PHE A 270 -0.10 -12.01 9.10
C PHE A 270 -0.63 -10.70 8.50
N MET A 271 -1.46 -10.78 7.45
CA MET A 271 -2.03 -9.60 6.79
C MET A 271 -2.89 -8.76 7.75
N ALA A 272 -3.66 -9.40 8.65
CA ALA A 272 -4.41 -8.70 9.69
C ALA A 272 -3.50 -7.93 10.66
N LYS A 273 -2.35 -8.51 11.05
CA LYS A 273 -1.35 -7.82 11.88
C LYS A 273 -0.70 -6.66 11.13
N VAL A 274 -0.38 -6.83 9.84
CA VAL A 274 0.14 -5.74 8.99
C VAL A 274 -0.87 -4.58 8.95
N CYS A 275 -2.15 -4.88 8.70
CA CYS A 275 -3.23 -3.90 8.70
C CYS A 275 -3.32 -3.15 10.04
N GLN A 276 -3.28 -3.88 11.16
CA GLN A 276 -3.26 -3.26 12.49
C GLN A 276 -2.08 -2.30 12.67
N GLY A 277 -0.88 -2.71 12.23
CA GLY A 277 0.34 -1.92 12.33
C GLY A 277 0.28 -0.65 11.47
N VAL A 278 -0.27 -0.75 10.26
CA VAL A 278 -0.51 0.39 9.35
C VAL A 278 -1.48 1.38 10.01
N ILE A 279 -2.58 0.90 10.59
CA ILE A 279 -3.54 1.76 11.29
C ILE A 279 -2.90 2.46 12.49
N TYR A 280 -2.09 1.75 13.29
CA TYR A 280 -1.34 2.36 14.41
C TYR A 280 -0.38 3.44 13.92
N ALA A 281 0.37 3.17 12.86
CA ALA A 281 1.35 4.11 12.32
C ALA A 281 0.68 5.35 11.70
N VAL A 282 -0.36 5.17 10.88
CA VAL A 282 -1.08 6.27 10.23
C VAL A 282 -1.80 7.12 11.27
N SER A 283 -2.47 6.52 12.26
CA SER A 283 -3.15 7.26 13.33
C SER A 283 -2.18 8.10 14.16
N TYR A 284 -1.01 7.53 14.52
CA TYR A 284 0.05 8.25 15.24
C TYR A 284 0.56 9.46 14.44
N ILE A 285 0.91 9.27 13.15
CA ILE A 285 1.42 10.36 12.29
C ILE A 285 0.34 11.42 12.04
N ALA A 286 -0.93 11.00 12.00
CA ALA A 286 -2.09 11.88 11.85
C ALA A 286 -2.46 12.63 13.14
N GLY A 287 -1.80 12.33 14.26
CA GLY A 287 -1.94 13.03 15.53
C GLY A 287 -3.18 12.67 16.31
N LEU A 288 -3.64 11.42 16.23
CA LEU A 288 -4.59 10.88 17.19
C LEU A 288 -4.01 11.00 18.62
#